data_AF-A0A0T7SBC3-F1
#
_entry.id   AF-A0A0T7SBC3-F1
#
_cell.length_a   1.000
_cell.length_b   1.000
_cell.length_c   1.000
_cell.angle_alpha   90.00
_cell.angle_beta   90.00
_cell.angle_gamma   90.00
#
_symmetry.space_group_name_H-M   'P 1'
#
loop_
_entity.id
_entity.type
_entity.pdbx_description
1 polymer ?
#
loop_
_entity_poly.entity_id
_entity_poly.type
_entity_poly.pdbx_seq_one_letter_code
_entity_poly.pdbx_strand_id
1 'polypeptide(L)' 'MKKSEFLKLLSKKSKPLAGNNRSFSMRATKRKFATNRQKFRIGVKTYYIPTKLIRTYWAKTKN' A
#
# COMPACT_ATOMS: atom_id res chain seq x y z
N MET A 1 -19.79 -2.90 2.86
CA MET A 1 -19.30 -1.51 2.69
C MET A 1 -19.90 -0.89 1.43
N LYS A 2 -20.34 0.38 1.44
CA LYS A 2 -20.89 1.06 0.24
C LYS A 2 -19.77 1.23 -0.82
N LYS A 3 -20.11 1.14 -2.11
CA LYS A 3 -19.19 1.27 -3.28
C LYS A 3 -18.28 2.51 -3.18
N SER A 4 -18.77 3.59 -2.57
CA SER A 4 -18.05 4.85 -2.34
C SER A 4 -16.80 4.70 -1.46
N GLU A 5 -16.83 3.88 -0.42
CA GLU A 5 -15.69 3.70 0.49
C GLU A 5 -14.58 2.88 -0.18
N PHE A 6 -14.92 1.95 -1.07
CA PHE A 6 -13.95 1.16 -1.81
C PHE A 6 -13.22 2.03 -2.84
N LEU A 7 -13.96 2.90 -3.53
CA LEU A 7 -13.38 3.89 -4.45
C LEU A 7 -12.46 4.89 -3.73
N LYS A 8 -12.79 5.31 -2.49
CA LYS A 8 -11.89 6.12 -1.64
C LYS A 8 -10.59 5.37 -1.28
N LEU A 9 -10.68 4.06 -1.11
CA LEU A 9 -9.53 3.21 -0.80
C LEU A 9 -8.59 3.09 -2.02
N LEU A 10 -9.16 3.02 -3.22
CA LEU A 10 -8.44 2.98 -4.50
C LEU A 10 -7.76 4.31 -4.86
N SER A 11 -8.32 5.45 -4.45
CA SER A 11 -7.75 6.77 -4.75
C SER A 11 -6.57 7.16 -3.85
N LYS A 12 -6.32 6.41 -2.77
CA LYS A 12 -5.28 6.75 -1.78
C LYS A 12 -3.87 6.47 -2.34
N LYS A 13 -3.17 7.53 -2.76
CA LYS A 13 -1.76 7.45 -3.17
C LYS A 13 -0.84 7.40 -1.94
N SER A 14 -0.24 6.23 -1.65
CA SER A 14 0.85 6.16 -0.67
C SER A 14 2.17 6.52 -1.34
N LYS A 15 2.86 7.57 -0.86
CA LYS A 15 4.23 7.88 -1.27
C LYS A 15 5.22 6.94 -0.54
N PRO A 16 6.36 6.58 -1.16
CA PRO A 16 7.40 5.82 -0.49
C PRO A 16 7.99 6.66 0.66
N LEU A 17 8.33 6.00 1.76
CA LEU A 17 8.96 6.67 2.90
C LEU A 17 10.45 6.85 2.62
N ALA A 18 10.97 8.06 2.85
CA ALA A 18 12.41 8.31 2.80
C ALA A 18 13.03 7.99 4.17
N GLY A 19 14.16 7.30 4.17
CA GLY A 19 14.96 7.09 5.38
C GLY A 19 16.37 6.66 5.04
N ASN A 20 17.07 6.08 6.00
CA ASN A 20 18.47 5.73 5.86
C ASN A 20 18.70 4.24 6.16
N ASN A 21 19.62 3.61 5.43
CA ASN A 21 20.19 2.33 5.80
C ASN A 21 21.48 2.59 6.59
N ARG A 22 21.54 2.13 7.84
CA ARG A 22 22.75 2.30 8.69
C ARG A 22 23.60 1.04 8.61
N SER A 23 24.90 1.21 8.35
CA SER A 23 25.87 0.11 8.40
C SER A 23 26.22 -0.26 9.84
N PHE A 24 26.99 -1.34 10.01
CA PHE A 24 27.61 -1.71 11.28
C PHE A 24 28.43 -0.56 11.88
N SER A 25 29.17 0.18 11.05
CA SER A 25 29.90 1.40 11.44
C SER A 25 29.02 2.65 11.55
N MET A 26 27.70 2.49 11.62
CA MET A 26 26.70 3.56 11.71
C MET A 26 26.67 4.57 10.55
N ARG A 27 27.32 4.26 9.42
CA ARG A 27 27.27 5.10 8.21
C ARG A 27 25.86 5.11 7.63
N ALA A 28 25.31 6.30 7.43
CA ALA A 28 23.97 6.46 6.88
C ALA A 28 24.00 6.61 5.35
N THR A 29 23.27 5.75 4.65
CA THR A 29 23.02 5.85 3.20
C THR A 29 21.54 6.08 2.93
N LYS A 30 21.18 6.92 1.96
CA LYS A 30 19.77 7.22 1.65
C LYS A 30 19.06 5.98 1.10
N ARG A 31 17.86 5.69 1.59
CA ARG A 31 17.01 4.59 1.14
C ARG A 31 15.56 5.04 1.01
N LYS A 32 14.87 4.53 -0.01
CA LYS A 32 13.41 4.65 -0.14
C LYS A 32 12.77 3.33 0.29
N PHE A 33 11.84 3.40 1.24
CA PHE A 33 11.03 2.27 1.68
C PHE A 33 9.73 2.29 0.87
N ALA A 34 9.68 1.47 -0.18
CA ALA A 34 8.53 1.36 -1.05
C ALA A 34 7.40 0.58 -0.37
N THR A 35 6.16 1.05 -0.56
CA THR A 35 4.97 0.30 -0.14
C THR A 35 4.83 -0.96 -0.99
N ASN A 36 4.58 -2.11 -0.36
CA ASN A 36 4.24 -3.34 -1.06
C ASN A 36 2.89 -3.18 -1.78
N ARG A 37 2.94 -2.97 -3.10
CA ARG A 37 1.78 -2.80 -3.98
C ARG A 37 1.67 -4.01 -4.89
N GLN A 38 0.46 -4.50 -5.04
CA GLN A 38 0.15 -5.63 -5.91
C GLN A 38 -0.90 -5.21 -6.96
N LYS A 39 -0.88 -5.90 -8.11
CA LYS A 39 -1.85 -5.71 -9.19
C LYS A 39 -3.11 -6.51 -8.87
N PHE A 40 -4.26 -5.85 -8.84
CA PHE A 40 -5.57 -6.48 -8.65
C PHE A 40 -6.49 -6.14 -9.81
N ARG A 41 -7.14 -7.16 -10.36
CA ARG A 41 -8.18 -7.00 -11.37
C ARG A 41 -9.54 -7.04 -10.70
N ILE A 42 -10.35 -6.01 -10.94
CA ILE A 42 -11.72 -5.90 -10.41
C ILE A 42 -12.62 -5.59 -11.61
N GLY A 43 -13.37 -6.60 -12.05
CA GLY A 43 -14.07 -6.57 -13.33
C GLY A 43 -13.10 -6.38 -14.50
N VAL A 44 -13.31 -5.32 -15.28
CA VAL A 44 -12.49 -5.00 -16.47
C VAL A 44 -11.29 -4.09 -16.14
N LYS A 45 -11.25 -3.50 -14.94
CA LYS A 45 -10.22 -2.53 -14.54
C LYS A 45 -9.13 -3.18 -13.68
N THR A 46 -7.89 -2.74 -13.89
CA THR A 46 -6.73 -3.16 -13.08
C THR A 46 -6.30 -2.03 -12.15
N TYR A 47 -6.04 -2.36 -10.90
CA TYR A 47 -5.69 -1.43 -9.83
C TYR A 47 -4.36 -1.83 -9.17
N TYR A 48 -3.59 -0.83 -8.72
CA TYR A 48 -2.34 -1.03 -7.98
C TYR A 48 -2.54 -0.67 -6.51
N ILE A 49 -2.81 -1.68 -5.69
CA ILE A 49 -3.28 -1.49 -4.32
C ILE A 49 -2.23 -1.98 -3.32
N PRO A 50 -1.93 -1.20 -2.27
CA PRO A 50 -1.16 -1.68 -1.12
C PRO A 50 -1.77 -2.92 -0.48
N THR A 51 -0.97 -3.96 -0.23
CA THR A 51 -1.46 -5.22 0.36
C THR A 51 -2.12 -5.04 1.73
N LYS A 52 -1.59 -4.11 2.55
CA LYS A 52 -2.16 -3.75 3.86
C LYS A 52 -3.62 -3.26 3.75
N LEU A 53 -3.91 -2.48 2.71
CA LEU A 53 -5.25 -1.92 2.46
C LEU A 53 -6.26 -3.01 2.10
N ILE A 54 -5.80 -4.05 1.41
CA ILE A 54 -6.62 -5.21 1.04
C ILE A 54 -6.91 -6.06 2.26
N ARG A 55 -5.90 -6.34 3.10
CA ARG A 55 -6.13 -7.05 4.36
C ARG A 55 -7.17 -6.36 5.23
N THR A 56 -7.09 -5.02 5.36
CA THR A 56 -8.11 -4.26 6.11
C THR A 56 -9.49 -4.32 5.47
N TYR A 57 -9.58 -4.40 4.14
CA TYR A 57 -10.85 -4.60 3.44
C TYR A 57 -11.44 -5.98 3.75
N TRP A 58 -10.67 -7.06 3.56
CA TRP A 58 -11.12 -8.43 3.82
C TRP A 58 -11.55 -8.66 5.27
N ALA A 59 -10.86 -8.06 6.23
CA ALA A 59 -11.24 -8.12 7.64
C ALA A 59 -12.59 -7.42 7.90
N LYS A 60 -12.83 -6.25 7.27
CA LYS A 60 -14.08 -5.51 7.41
C LYS A 60 -15.29 -6.15 6.73
N THR A 61 -15.09 -7.03 5.75
CA THR A 61 -16.18 -7.71 5.04
C THR A 61 -16.64 -8.99 5.71
N LYS A 62 -15.81 -9.57 6.59
CA LYS A 62 -16.14 -10.80 7.33
C LYS A 62 -16.94 -10.54 8.62
N ASN A 63 -16.89 -9.31 9.11
CA ASN A 63 -17.72 -8.81 10.22
C ASN A 63 -18.91 -8.05 9.64
#